data_AF-A0A7C3SNI9-F1
#
_entry.id   AF-A0A7C3SNI9-F1
#
_cell.length_a   1.000
_cell.length_b   1.000
_cell.length_c   1.000
_cell.angle_alpha   90.00
_cell.angle_beta   90.00
_cell.angle_gamma   90.00
#
_symmetry.space_group_name_H-M   'P 1'
#
loop_
_entity.id
_entity.type
_entity.pdbx_description
1 polymer ?
#
loop_
_entity_poly.entity_id
_entity_poly.type
_entity_poly.pdbx_seq_one_letter_code
_entity_poly.pdbx_strand_id
1 'polypeptide(L)'
;MRKKVFIRFFILIIILTNILCAQDIKIDFSLGINSEWRIDRFLPLFVEIYNEGNKVKLILEVIYTQGLRYAGYCESIYRKEVEIPSLSQKRFEFLLPPIDFRYPVKVRVLRDNKIIKEEKIDFSIERITLPLVLIIGEEIPKIDLFEKARIVRVYDEKLLPINYKAYDNYDLIIIDRNLFNSFSNPIKNSLIMAKIFTKRILFNDEINKFSKFIKPTSYTISIPHNTFLYTPDPSTLQGQNFLYPDRWQ
;
A
#
# COMPACT_ATOMS: atom_id res chain seq x y z
N MET A 1 13.83 -13.74 -59.12
CA MET A 1 14.42 -13.48 -57.78
C MET A 1 13.76 -12.33 -57.01
N ARG A 2 13.50 -11.16 -57.61
CA ARG A 2 12.96 -9.96 -56.91
C ARG A 2 11.63 -10.18 -56.14
N LYS A 3 10.64 -10.89 -56.70
CA LYS A 3 9.35 -11.16 -56.01
C LYS A 3 9.49 -11.97 -54.72
N LYS A 4 10.37 -12.97 -54.67
CA LYS A 4 10.61 -13.81 -53.47
C LYS A 4 11.31 -13.04 -52.35
N VAL A 5 12.20 -12.10 -52.69
CA VAL A 5 12.86 -11.21 -51.72
C VAL A 5 11.85 -10.23 -51.11
N PHE A 6 10.95 -9.67 -51.92
CA PHE A 6 9.92 -8.74 -51.46
C PHE A 6 8.95 -9.40 -50.47
N ILE A 7 8.53 -10.64 -50.74
CA ILE A 7 7.66 -11.42 -49.83
C ILE A 7 8.36 -11.71 -48.50
N ARG A 8 9.65 -12.09 -48.52
CA ARG A 8 10.43 -12.30 -47.28
C ARG A 8 10.59 -11.02 -46.47
N PHE A 9 10.80 -9.88 -47.14
CA PHE A 9 10.91 -8.58 -46.49
C PHE A 9 9.58 -8.15 -45.86
N PHE A 10 8.47 -8.39 -46.55
CA PHE A 10 7.13 -8.11 -46.04
C PHE A 10 6.77 -8.97 -44.81
N ILE A 11 7.11 -10.25 -44.83
CA ILE A 11 6.95 -11.15 -43.67
C ILE A 11 7.81 -10.69 -42.49
N LEU A 12 9.05 -10.27 -42.74
CA LEU A 12 9.93 -9.74 -41.69
C LEU A 12 9.36 -8.47 -41.05
N ILE A 13 8.80 -7.56 -41.84
CA ILE A 13 8.13 -6.34 -41.36
C ILE A 13 6.89 -6.69 -40.51
N ILE A 14 6.08 -7.67 -40.94
CA ILE A 14 4.91 -8.12 -40.17
C ILE A 14 5.34 -8.74 -38.83
N ILE A 15 6.42 -9.51 -38.82
CA ILE A 15 6.94 -10.11 -37.58
C ILE A 15 7.48 -9.02 -36.65
N LEU A 16 8.27 -8.07 -37.16
CA LEU A 16 8.80 -6.94 -36.38
C LEU A 16 7.69 -6.04 -35.82
N THR A 17 6.64 -5.77 -36.59
CA THR A 17 5.50 -4.94 -36.15
C THR A 17 4.62 -5.64 -35.11
N ASN A 18 4.45 -6.97 -35.20
CA ASN A 18 3.72 -7.73 -34.18
C ASN A 18 4.51 -7.81 -32.84
N ILE A 19 5.83 -7.96 -32.89
CA ILE A 19 6.68 -7.93 -31.68
C ILE A 19 6.61 -6.56 -30.98
N LEU A 20 6.47 -5.47 -31.75
CA LEU A 20 6.29 -4.12 -31.20
C LEU A 20 4.89 -3.85 -30.61
N CYS A 21 3.87 -4.64 -30.98
CA CYS A 21 2.47 -4.43 -30.58
C CYS A 21 2.04 -5.22 -29.32
N ALA A 22 2.71 -6.32 -28.98
CA ALA A 22 2.42 -7.06 -27.74
C ALA A 22 3.20 -6.45 -26.57
N GLN A 23 2.77 -5.27 -26.11
CA GLN A 23 3.28 -4.68 -24.86
C GLN A 23 2.42 -5.17 -23.71
N ASP A 24 2.84 -6.25 -23.07
CA ASP A 24 2.17 -6.75 -21.87
C ASP A 24 2.61 -5.91 -20.66
N ILE A 25 1.66 -5.12 -20.13
CA ILE A 25 1.80 -4.43 -18.85
C ILE A 25 1.03 -5.27 -17.82
N LYS A 26 1.74 -5.82 -16.84
CA LYS A 26 1.11 -6.54 -15.72
C LYS A 26 0.87 -5.56 -14.58
N ILE A 27 -0.34 -5.58 -14.04
CA ILE A 27 -0.80 -4.63 -13.03
C ILE A 27 -1.51 -5.41 -11.94
N ASP A 28 -0.99 -5.29 -10.73
CA ASP A 28 -1.54 -5.90 -9.52
C ASP A 28 -1.86 -4.81 -8.49
N PHE A 29 -2.99 -4.99 -7.80
CA PHE A 29 -3.44 -4.10 -6.73
C PHE A 29 -3.47 -4.88 -5.41
N SER A 30 -3.02 -4.25 -4.33
CA SER A 30 -3.16 -4.82 -2.99
C SER A 30 -3.50 -3.75 -1.97
N LEU A 31 -4.54 -4.00 -1.17
CA LEU A 31 -4.96 -3.12 -0.08
C LEU A 31 -4.44 -3.68 1.25
N GLY A 32 -3.69 -2.88 1.99
CA GLY A 32 -3.01 -3.32 3.20
C GLY A 32 -1.73 -4.12 2.90
N ILE A 33 -0.98 -4.46 3.94
CA ILE A 33 0.22 -5.30 3.77
C ILE A 33 -0.26 -6.75 3.75
N ASN A 34 0.17 -7.51 2.74
CA ASN A 34 -0.30 -8.87 2.48
C ASN A 34 -1.84 -9.00 2.44
N SER A 35 -2.52 -8.00 1.90
CA SER A 35 -3.99 -7.94 1.79
C SER A 35 -4.78 -7.84 3.11
N GLU A 36 -4.11 -7.50 4.21
CA GLU A 36 -4.74 -7.35 5.52
C GLU A 36 -4.86 -5.88 5.94
N TRP A 37 -6.07 -5.51 6.36
CA TRP A 37 -6.44 -4.13 6.61
C TRP A 37 -7.62 -4.02 7.58
N ARG A 38 -7.75 -2.85 8.21
CA ARG A 38 -8.82 -2.49 9.15
C ARG A 38 -9.52 -1.21 8.71
N ILE A 39 -10.84 -1.20 8.85
CA ILE A 39 -11.59 0.03 8.62
C ILE A 39 -11.30 1.08 9.70
N ASP A 40 -11.76 2.32 9.48
CA ASP A 40 -11.60 3.47 10.38
C ASP A 40 -10.15 3.93 10.59
N ARG A 41 -9.22 3.45 9.75
CA ARG A 41 -7.80 3.79 9.80
C ARG A 41 -7.28 4.18 8.44
N PHE A 42 -6.08 4.78 8.43
CA PHE A 42 -5.37 4.98 7.17
C PHE A 42 -4.92 3.64 6.58
N LEU A 43 -5.19 3.44 5.30
CA LEU A 43 -4.92 2.20 4.58
C LEU A 43 -3.92 2.45 3.45
N PRO A 44 -2.81 1.69 3.38
CA PRO A 44 -1.98 1.71 2.19
C PRO A 44 -2.64 0.89 1.08
N LEU A 45 -2.81 1.49 -0.09
CA LEU A 45 -3.11 0.80 -1.33
C LEU A 45 -1.84 0.77 -2.17
N PHE A 46 -1.40 -0.42 -2.56
CA PHE A 46 -0.25 -0.62 -3.43
C PHE A 46 -0.71 -0.95 -4.84
N VAL A 47 -0.07 -0.29 -5.81
CA VAL A 47 -0.22 -0.56 -7.24
C VAL A 47 1.14 -0.98 -7.76
N GLU A 48 1.27 -2.25 -8.13
CA GLU A 48 2.49 -2.80 -8.71
C GLU A 48 2.32 -2.92 -10.22
N ILE A 49 3.27 -2.33 -10.96
CA ILE A 49 3.24 -2.29 -12.42
C ILE A 49 4.54 -2.86 -12.92
N TYR A 50 4.44 -3.94 -13.71
CA TYR A 50 5.56 -4.52 -14.44
C TYR A 50 5.40 -4.26 -15.93
N ASN A 51 6.39 -3.57 -16.50
CA ASN A 51 6.41 -3.21 -17.91
C ASN A 51 7.44 -4.07 -18.65
N GLU A 52 6.97 -5.04 -19.44
CA GLU A 52 7.82 -5.87 -20.29
C GLU A 52 8.20 -5.18 -21.62
N GLY A 53 7.51 -4.08 -21.95
CA GLY A 53 7.69 -3.35 -23.20
C GLY A 53 8.56 -2.11 -23.09
N ASN A 54 8.29 -1.16 -23.99
CA ASN A 54 8.94 0.15 -23.99
C ASN A 54 8.43 1.05 -22.86
N LYS A 55 9.21 2.07 -22.52
CA LYS A 55 8.83 3.14 -21.58
C LYS A 55 7.41 3.63 -21.86
N VAL A 56 6.57 3.63 -20.83
CA VAL A 56 5.15 3.99 -20.93
C VAL A 56 4.77 5.01 -19.86
N LYS A 57 3.91 5.96 -20.25
CA LYS A 57 3.25 6.88 -19.33
C LYS A 57 1.85 6.38 -19.03
N LEU A 58 1.52 6.31 -17.75
CA LEU A 58 0.23 5.82 -17.25
C LEU A 58 -0.36 6.85 -16.29
N ILE A 59 -1.68 6.82 -16.15
CA ILE A 59 -2.41 7.58 -15.14
C ILE A 59 -3.03 6.58 -14.18
N LEU A 60 -2.69 6.69 -12.90
CA LEU A 60 -3.29 5.92 -11.83
C LEU A 60 -4.41 6.74 -11.21
N GLU A 61 -5.61 6.17 -11.13
CA GLU A 61 -6.74 6.75 -10.44
C GLU A 61 -7.19 5.85 -9.30
N VAL A 62 -7.35 6.43 -8.12
CA VAL A 62 -7.91 5.76 -6.95
C VAL A 62 -9.14 6.53 -6.53
N ILE A 63 -10.29 5.87 -6.63
CA ILE A 63 -11.61 6.44 -6.36
C ILE A 63 -12.14 5.79 -5.10
N TYR A 64 -12.47 6.60 -4.11
CA TYR A 64 -12.98 6.12 -2.84
C TYR A 64 -14.06 7.07 -2.31
N THR A 65 -14.92 6.56 -1.44
CA THR A 65 -16.00 7.35 -0.84
C THR A 65 -15.69 7.60 0.64
N GLN A 66 -15.87 8.85 1.06
CA GLN A 66 -15.80 9.29 2.45
C GLN A 66 -17.10 9.96 2.87
N GLY A 67 -17.36 10.04 4.17
CA GLY A 67 -18.43 10.85 4.72
C GLY A 67 -19.13 10.22 5.91
N LEU A 68 -19.86 11.05 6.67
CA LEU A 68 -20.73 10.59 7.74
C LEU A 68 -22.09 10.23 7.15
N ARG A 69 -22.66 9.12 7.62
CA ARG A 69 -23.94 8.54 7.16
C ARG A 69 -25.10 9.53 6.97
N TYR A 70 -25.08 10.64 7.72
CA TYR A 70 -26.13 11.66 7.74
C TYR A 70 -25.68 13.05 7.30
N ALA A 71 -24.39 13.26 7.02
CA ALA A 71 -23.84 14.55 6.56
C ALA A 71 -23.59 14.58 5.04
N GLY A 72 -23.77 13.45 4.36
CA GLY A 72 -23.53 13.28 2.92
C GLY A 72 -22.26 12.47 2.64
N TYR A 73 -22.25 11.80 1.48
CA TYR A 73 -21.09 11.07 0.97
C TYR A 73 -20.39 11.89 -0.10
N CYS A 74 -19.07 11.90 -0.08
CA CYS A 74 -18.24 12.54 -1.10
C CYS A 74 -17.37 11.46 -1.76
N GLU A 75 -17.54 11.29 -3.07
CA GLU A 75 -16.60 10.51 -3.88
C GLU A 75 -15.36 11.37 -4.11
N SER A 76 -14.20 10.84 -3.78
CA SER A 76 -12.90 11.48 -3.96
C SER A 76 -12.09 10.69 -4.96
N ILE A 77 -11.42 11.40 -5.86
CA ILE A 77 -10.58 10.82 -6.91
C ILE A 77 -9.16 11.32 -6.71
N TYR A 78 -8.25 10.40 -6.42
CA TYR A 78 -6.82 10.68 -6.45
C TYR A 78 -6.26 10.27 -7.80
N ARG A 79 -5.64 11.21 -8.52
CA ARG A 79 -5.03 10.95 -9.83
C ARG A 79 -3.53 11.20 -9.78
N LYS A 80 -2.75 10.29 -10.36
CA LYS A 80 -1.29 10.39 -10.42
C LYS A 80 -0.78 9.95 -11.78
N GLU A 81 -0.06 10.85 -12.46
CA GLU A 81 0.70 10.49 -13.66
C GLU A 81 2.02 9.82 -13.25
N VAL A 82 2.33 8.70 -13.90
CA VAL A 82 3.52 7.91 -13.61
C VAL A 82 4.18 7.47 -14.91
N GLU A 83 5.51 7.37 -14.86
CA GLU A 83 6.30 6.86 -15.97
C GLU A 83 7.02 5.58 -15.56
N ILE A 84 6.78 4.52 -16.32
CA ILE A 84 7.33 3.19 -16.09
C ILE A 84 8.40 2.91 -17.16
N PRO A 85 9.68 2.83 -16.78
CA PRO A 85 10.76 2.46 -17.70
C PRO A 85 10.53 1.09 -18.35
N SER A 86 11.23 0.86 -19.46
CA SER A 86 11.24 -0.44 -20.12
C SER A 86 11.81 -1.52 -19.19
N LEU A 87 11.26 -2.74 -19.25
CA LEU A 87 11.74 -3.91 -18.50
C LEU A 87 11.88 -3.67 -17.00
N SER A 88 10.94 -2.94 -16.40
CA SER A 88 11.02 -2.53 -15.01
C SER A 88 9.73 -2.80 -14.24
N GLN A 89 9.88 -3.08 -12.95
CA GLN A 89 8.79 -3.14 -11.99
C GLN A 89 8.83 -1.90 -11.12
N LYS A 90 7.68 -1.23 -10.97
CA LYS A 90 7.51 -0.11 -10.04
C LYS A 90 6.30 -0.36 -9.15
N ARG A 91 6.47 -0.04 -7.87
CA ARG A 91 5.40 -0.04 -6.88
C ARG A 91 5.05 1.39 -6.50
N PHE A 92 3.77 1.68 -6.50
CA PHE A 92 3.22 2.95 -6.05
C PHE A 92 2.38 2.73 -4.80
N GLU A 93 2.52 3.64 -3.85
CA GLU A 93 1.75 3.64 -2.62
C GLU A 93 0.78 4.82 -2.64
N PHE A 94 -0.49 4.54 -2.34
CA PHE A 94 -1.54 5.52 -2.12
C PHE A 94 -2.01 5.37 -0.68
N LEU A 95 -2.03 6.47 0.06
CA LEU A 95 -2.57 6.47 1.41
C LEU A 95 -4.06 6.81 1.34
N LEU A 96 -4.90 5.80 1.56
CA LEU A 96 -6.33 6.00 1.73
C LEU A 96 -6.60 6.44 3.18
N PRO A 97 -7.36 7.51 3.40
CA PRO A 97 -7.87 7.85 4.73
C PRO A 97 -8.96 6.87 5.17
N PRO A 98 -9.49 7.00 6.40
CA PRO A 98 -10.68 6.25 6.80
C PRO A 98 -11.81 6.37 5.78
N ILE A 99 -12.18 5.25 5.16
CA ILE A 99 -13.17 5.15 4.09
C ILE A 99 -14.47 4.52 4.59
N ASP A 100 -15.57 4.77 3.87
CA ASP A 100 -16.83 4.08 4.11
C ASP A 100 -16.83 2.69 3.43
N PHE A 101 -16.77 1.63 4.24
CA PHE A 101 -16.73 0.23 3.76
C PHE A 101 -17.95 -0.23 2.98
N ARG A 102 -19.03 0.56 2.92
CA ARG A 102 -20.21 0.21 2.12
C ARG A 102 -20.00 0.47 0.64
N TYR A 103 -19.01 1.29 0.28
CA TYR A 103 -18.71 1.65 -1.11
C TYR A 103 -17.33 1.17 -1.49
N PRO A 104 -17.18 0.30 -2.50
CA PRO A 104 -15.88 -0.26 -2.87
C PRO A 104 -14.90 0.81 -3.32
N VAL A 105 -13.61 0.60 -3.01
CA VAL A 105 -12.53 1.39 -3.61
C VAL A 105 -12.36 0.91 -5.04
N LYS A 106 -12.35 1.85 -5.99
CA LYS A 106 -12.10 1.56 -7.41
C LYS A 106 -10.71 2.05 -7.77
N VAL A 107 -9.92 1.19 -8.39
CA VAL A 107 -8.59 1.54 -8.87
C VAL A 107 -8.56 1.38 -10.38
N ARG A 108 -8.10 2.42 -11.09
CA ARG A 108 -8.00 2.42 -12.55
C ARG A 108 -6.59 2.75 -12.96
N VAL A 109 -6.14 2.10 -14.02
CA VAL A 109 -4.94 2.48 -14.75
C VAL A 109 -5.35 2.85 -16.16
N LEU A 110 -4.99 4.07 -16.55
CA LEU A 110 -5.27 4.60 -17.87
C LEU A 110 -3.97 4.76 -18.66
N ARG A 111 -4.05 4.50 -19.96
CA ARG A 111 -3.03 4.81 -20.95
C ARG A 111 -3.70 5.62 -22.06
N ASP A 112 -3.15 6.79 -22.37
CA ASP A 112 -3.73 7.70 -23.38
C ASP A 112 -5.23 7.97 -23.14
N ASN A 113 -5.60 8.24 -21.88
CA ASN A 113 -6.97 8.41 -21.37
C ASN A 113 -7.93 7.22 -21.56
N LYS A 114 -7.44 6.05 -21.98
CA LYS A 114 -8.23 4.81 -22.05
C LYS A 114 -7.91 3.92 -20.86
N ILE A 115 -8.94 3.38 -20.22
CA ILE A 115 -8.79 2.43 -19.11
C ILE A 115 -8.19 1.13 -19.68
N ILE A 116 -7.01 0.75 -19.20
CA ILE A 116 -6.35 -0.52 -19.55
C ILE A 116 -6.58 -1.59 -18.47
N LYS A 117 -6.84 -1.17 -17.23
CA LYS A 117 -7.17 -2.04 -16.10
C LYS A 117 -8.06 -1.28 -15.12
N GLU A 118 -9.10 -1.94 -14.63
CA GLU A 118 -9.92 -1.48 -13.51
C GLU A 118 -10.08 -2.65 -12.53
N GLU A 119 -10.02 -2.35 -11.24
CA GLU A 119 -10.36 -3.28 -10.18
C GLU A 119 -11.24 -2.59 -9.14
N LYS A 120 -12.19 -3.36 -8.59
CA LYS A 120 -13.03 -2.96 -7.48
C LYS A 120 -12.66 -3.81 -6.28
N ILE A 121 -12.25 -3.15 -5.21
CA ILE A 121 -11.85 -3.80 -3.97
C ILE A 121 -13.04 -3.72 -3.02
N ASP A 122 -13.74 -4.85 -2.88
CA ASP A 122 -14.86 -5.01 -1.94
C ASP A 122 -14.34 -5.34 -0.54
N PHE A 123 -15.13 -4.97 0.47
CA PHE A 123 -14.75 -5.09 1.88
C PHE A 123 -15.42 -6.29 2.54
N SER A 124 -14.62 -7.11 3.23
CA SER A 124 -15.14 -8.22 4.05
C SER A 124 -15.21 -7.82 5.53
N ILE A 125 -16.37 -8.06 6.17
CA ILE A 125 -16.62 -7.76 7.59
C ILE A 125 -15.58 -8.42 8.51
N GLU A 126 -15.13 -9.62 8.18
CA GLU A 126 -14.19 -10.36 9.02
C GLU A 126 -12.84 -9.65 9.16
N ARG A 127 -12.32 -9.08 8.05
CA ARG A 127 -11.05 -8.33 8.03
C ARG A 127 -11.17 -7.03 8.84
N ILE A 128 -12.35 -6.43 8.84
CA ILE A 128 -12.64 -5.15 9.49
C ILE A 128 -12.56 -5.24 11.02
N THR A 129 -13.13 -6.31 11.60
CA THR A 129 -13.44 -6.35 13.04
C THR A 129 -12.32 -6.89 13.93
N LEU A 130 -11.44 -7.73 13.40
CA LEU A 130 -10.43 -8.40 14.22
C LEU A 130 -9.22 -7.50 14.48
N PRO A 131 -8.58 -7.59 15.67
CA PRO A 131 -7.31 -6.91 15.91
C PRO A 131 -6.27 -7.35 14.88
N LEU A 132 -5.52 -6.40 14.33
CA LEU A 132 -4.51 -6.64 13.30
C LEU A 132 -3.12 -6.33 13.82
N VAL A 133 -2.25 -7.32 13.82
CA VAL A 133 -0.90 -7.25 14.37
C VAL A 133 0.11 -7.46 13.24
N LEU A 134 1.04 -6.53 13.10
CA LEU A 134 2.16 -6.65 12.16
C LEU A 134 3.42 -7.10 12.90
N ILE A 135 4.02 -8.19 12.44
CA ILE A 135 5.32 -8.66 12.91
C ILE A 135 6.31 -8.49 11.76
N ILE A 136 7.34 -7.68 12.02
CA ILE A 136 8.44 -7.42 11.10
C ILE A 136 9.65 -8.18 11.62
N GLY A 137 9.85 -9.41 11.18
CA GLY A 137 10.87 -10.33 11.71
C GLY A 137 10.42 -11.79 11.75
N GLU A 138 11.40 -12.70 11.85
CA GLU A 138 11.21 -14.16 11.84
C GLU A 138 10.57 -14.70 13.11
N GLU A 139 10.92 -14.12 14.26
CA GLU A 139 10.47 -14.60 15.55
C GLU A 139 9.16 -13.95 15.99
N ILE A 140 8.18 -14.79 16.31
CA ILE A 140 6.95 -14.37 16.98
C ILE A 140 7.26 -14.38 18.48
N PRO A 141 7.22 -13.24 19.18
CA PRO A 141 7.25 -13.30 20.63
C PRO A 141 6.01 -14.07 21.12
N LYS A 142 6.20 -15.03 22.03
CA LYS A 142 5.09 -15.69 22.71
C LYS A 142 4.38 -14.66 23.57
N ILE A 143 3.27 -14.15 23.06
CA ILE A 143 2.41 -13.23 23.79
C ILE A 143 1.01 -13.81 23.72
N ASP A 144 0.45 -14.18 24.88
CA ASP A 144 -0.91 -14.73 25.02
C ASP A 144 -2.03 -13.74 24.62
N LEU A 145 -1.66 -12.52 24.18
CA LEU A 145 -2.56 -11.46 23.71
C LEU A 145 -3.15 -11.72 22.31
N PHE A 146 -2.64 -12.70 21.56
CA PHE A 146 -2.91 -12.82 20.11
C PHE A 146 -3.86 -13.93 19.68
N GLU A 147 -4.46 -14.71 20.59
CA GLU A 147 -5.24 -15.90 20.21
C GLU A 147 -6.40 -15.62 19.22
N LYS A 148 -6.91 -14.39 19.17
CA LYS A 148 -7.97 -13.95 18.24
C LYS A 148 -7.54 -12.85 17.26
N ALA A 149 -6.25 -12.49 17.25
CA ALA A 149 -5.73 -11.44 16.38
C ALA A 149 -5.33 -12.01 15.01
N ARG A 150 -5.53 -11.22 13.96
CA ARG A 150 -4.93 -11.48 12.64
C ARG A 150 -3.48 -11.05 12.68
N ILE A 151 -2.57 -11.97 12.34
CA ILE A 151 -1.12 -11.71 12.37
C ILE A 151 -0.60 -11.65 10.93
N VAL A 152 -0.03 -10.51 10.58
CA VAL A 152 0.69 -10.28 9.33
C VAL A 152 2.17 -10.38 9.61
N ARG A 153 2.89 -11.20 8.85
CA ARG A 153 4.36 -11.31 8.95
C ARG A 153 5.02 -10.77 7.71
N VAL A 154 6.04 -9.95 7.91
CA VAL A 154 6.82 -9.33 6.84
C VAL A 154 8.30 -9.46 7.15
N TYR A 155 9.06 -9.85 6.12
CA TYR A 155 10.50 -10.01 6.17
C TYR A 155 11.20 -9.06 5.19
N ASP A 156 10.55 -8.77 4.07
CA ASP A 156 11.06 -7.90 3.02
C ASP A 156 10.60 -6.45 3.25
N GLU A 157 11.54 -5.52 3.31
CA GLU A 157 11.24 -4.09 3.44
C GLU A 157 10.42 -3.55 2.27
N LYS A 158 10.49 -4.18 1.08
CA LYS A 158 9.71 -3.77 -0.10
C LYS A 158 8.20 -3.90 0.11
N LEU A 159 7.77 -4.74 1.05
CA LEU A 159 6.36 -4.90 1.39
C LEU A 159 5.85 -3.81 2.35
N LEU A 160 6.77 -3.09 2.99
CA LEU A 160 6.44 -2.09 4.00
C LEU A 160 6.12 -0.73 3.36
N PRO A 161 5.11 -0.02 3.88
CA PRO A 161 4.78 1.32 3.41
C PRO A 161 5.85 2.33 3.83
N ILE A 162 6.10 3.29 2.94
CA ILE A 162 6.99 4.42 3.18
C ILE A 162 6.25 5.51 3.95
N ASN A 163 4.93 5.64 3.80
CA ASN A 163 4.17 6.63 4.54
C ASN A 163 3.90 6.16 5.99
N TYR A 164 4.36 6.94 6.97
CA TYR A 164 4.23 6.54 8.38
C TYR A 164 2.78 6.40 8.84
N LYS A 165 1.83 7.11 8.19
CA LYS A 165 0.41 7.00 8.50
C LYS A 165 -0.19 5.65 8.12
N ALA A 166 0.40 4.95 7.14
CA ALA A 166 -0.10 3.64 6.70
C ALA A 166 0.02 2.56 7.80
N TYR A 167 0.93 2.76 8.76
CA TYR A 167 1.07 1.87 9.92
C TYR A 167 -0.05 2.01 10.94
N ASP A 168 -0.90 3.03 10.83
CA ASP A 168 -2.09 3.18 11.67
C ASP A 168 -3.02 1.99 11.57
N ASN A 169 -3.11 1.37 10.38
CA ASN A 169 -3.87 0.17 10.07
C ASN A 169 -3.71 -0.97 11.11
N TYR A 170 -2.57 -1.01 11.80
CA TYR A 170 -2.23 -2.07 12.76
C TYR A 170 -2.47 -1.62 14.21
N ASP A 171 -3.04 -2.51 15.02
CA ASP A 171 -3.19 -2.33 16.47
C ASP A 171 -1.88 -2.39 17.21
N LEU A 172 -0.98 -3.24 16.73
CA LEU A 172 0.33 -3.44 17.31
C LEU A 172 1.31 -3.80 16.19
N ILE A 173 2.49 -3.22 16.27
CA ILE A 173 3.61 -3.56 15.39
C ILE A 173 4.78 -4.01 16.25
N ILE A 174 5.28 -5.20 15.97
CA ILE A 174 6.45 -5.76 16.62
C ILE A 174 7.56 -5.83 15.59
N ILE A 175 8.73 -5.30 15.94
CA ILE A 175 9.86 -5.20 15.03
C ILE A 175 11.07 -5.92 15.64
N ASP A 176 11.66 -6.83 14.88
CA ASP A 176 12.99 -7.33 15.17
C ASP A 176 14.02 -6.23 14.92
N ARG A 177 14.75 -5.84 15.97
CA ARG A 177 15.76 -4.80 15.91
C ARG A 177 16.88 -5.11 14.91
N ASN A 178 17.27 -6.38 14.76
CA ASN A 178 18.33 -6.77 13.83
C ASN A 178 17.88 -6.56 12.38
N LEU A 179 16.66 -7.01 12.06
CA LEU A 179 16.06 -6.80 10.74
C LEU A 179 15.87 -5.29 10.47
N PHE A 180 15.34 -4.54 11.44
CA PHE A 180 15.17 -3.09 11.34
C PHE A 180 16.48 -2.37 10.98
N ASN A 181 17.60 -2.78 11.58
CA ASN A 181 18.90 -2.17 11.30
C ASN A 181 19.38 -2.39 9.87
N SER A 182 18.91 -3.44 9.19
CA SER A 182 19.23 -3.71 7.78
C SER A 182 18.43 -2.85 6.80
N PHE A 183 17.30 -2.29 7.23
CA PHE A 183 16.42 -1.52 6.35
C PHE A 183 17.02 -0.21 5.86
N SER A 184 16.50 0.25 4.72
CA SER A 184 16.73 1.56 4.15
C SER A 184 16.23 2.70 5.06
N ASN A 185 16.88 3.86 4.96
CA ASN A 185 16.52 5.04 5.76
C ASN A 185 15.05 5.48 5.61
N PRO A 186 14.41 5.44 4.42
CA PRO A 186 13.01 5.80 4.28
C PRO A 186 12.07 4.95 5.14
N ILE A 187 12.28 3.63 5.15
CA ILE A 187 11.47 2.70 5.94
C ILE A 187 11.73 2.88 7.43
N LYS A 188 13.01 3.00 7.84
CA LYS A 188 13.38 3.28 9.23
C LYS A 188 12.71 4.54 9.76
N ASN A 189 12.80 5.65 9.01
CA ASN A 189 12.20 6.93 9.39
C ASN A 189 10.68 6.81 9.50
N SER A 190 10.06 6.09 8.58
CA SER A 190 8.61 5.86 8.59
C SER A 190 8.13 5.11 9.84
N LEU A 191 8.80 4.00 10.18
CA LEU A 191 8.50 3.21 11.37
C LEU A 191 8.79 3.98 12.67
N ILE A 192 9.87 4.76 12.73
CA ILE A 192 10.17 5.61 13.89
C ILE A 192 9.09 6.67 14.08
N MET A 193 8.68 7.36 13.01
CA MET A 193 7.61 8.34 13.07
C MET A 193 6.31 7.71 13.55
N ALA A 194 5.92 6.56 12.97
CA ALA A 194 4.74 5.84 13.39
C ALA A 194 4.81 5.43 14.87
N LYS A 195 5.99 5.00 15.37
CA LYS A 195 6.23 4.71 16.78
C LYS A 195 5.99 5.92 17.67
N ILE A 196 6.52 7.09 17.31
CA ILE A 196 6.40 8.34 18.08
C ILE A 196 4.94 8.76 18.22
N PHE A 197 4.18 8.75 17.12
CA PHE A 197 2.81 9.24 17.09
C PHE A 197 1.80 8.26 17.70
N THR A 198 1.92 6.98 17.38
CA THR A 198 0.91 5.99 17.79
C THR A 198 1.24 5.33 19.13
N LYS A 199 2.53 5.22 19.47
CA LYS A 199 3.05 4.41 20.60
C LYS A 199 2.66 2.92 20.51
N ARG A 200 2.31 2.43 19.32
CA ARG A 200 1.88 1.03 19.07
C ARG A 200 2.98 0.17 18.47
N ILE A 201 4.19 0.71 18.34
CA ILE A 201 5.32 0.01 17.73
C ILE A 201 6.33 -0.32 18.81
N LEU A 202 6.64 -1.60 18.96
CA LEU A 202 7.58 -2.13 19.93
C LEU A 202 8.71 -2.86 19.21
N PHE A 203 9.93 -2.72 19.72
CA PHE A 203 11.00 -3.63 19.33
C PHE A 203 10.95 -4.89 20.18
N ASN A 204 11.37 -6.02 19.61
CA ASN A 204 11.41 -7.31 20.31
C ASN A 204 12.11 -7.26 21.68
N ASP A 205 13.21 -6.50 21.80
CA ASP A 205 13.94 -6.29 23.06
C ASP A 205 13.18 -5.46 24.11
N GLU A 206 12.18 -4.68 23.70
CA GLU A 206 11.33 -3.89 24.59
C GLU A 206 10.19 -4.73 25.19
N ILE A 207 9.72 -5.76 24.49
CA ILE A 207 8.58 -6.59 24.90
C ILE A 207 8.85 -7.30 26.23
N ASN A 208 10.08 -7.79 26.43
CA ASN A 208 10.49 -8.45 27.69
C ASN A 208 10.47 -7.51 28.90
N LYS A 209 10.52 -6.18 28.69
CA LYS A 209 10.39 -5.18 29.76
C LYS A 209 8.93 -4.82 30.05
N PHE A 210 8.05 -4.88 29.04
CA PHE A 210 6.63 -4.50 29.13
C PHE A 210 5.67 -5.64 29.49
N SER A 211 6.06 -6.91 29.32
CA SER A 211 5.24 -8.08 29.68
C SER A 211 4.75 -8.09 31.13
N LYS A 212 5.45 -7.40 32.04
CA LYS A 212 5.03 -7.23 33.45
C LYS A 212 3.92 -6.19 33.68
N PHE A 213 3.66 -5.31 32.72
CA PHE A 213 2.72 -4.18 32.88
C PHE A 213 1.44 -4.30 32.03
N ILE A 214 1.43 -5.19 31.04
CA ILE A 214 0.26 -5.43 30.21
C ILE A 214 -0.62 -6.48 30.91
N LYS A 215 -1.49 -6.04 31.82
CA LYS A 215 -2.56 -6.91 32.36
C LYS A 215 -3.67 -7.03 31.32
N PRO A 216 -4.02 -8.23 30.84
CA PRO A 216 -5.09 -8.40 29.87
C PRO A 216 -6.45 -8.27 30.57
N THR A 217 -7.23 -7.27 30.19
CA THR A 217 -8.68 -7.30 30.41
C THR A 217 -9.33 -8.03 29.23
N SER A 218 -10.12 -9.05 29.55
CA SER A 218 -10.99 -9.76 28.62
C SER A 218 -11.86 -8.76 27.86
N TYR A 219 -11.70 -8.73 26.53
CA TYR A 219 -12.41 -7.85 25.60
C TYR A 219 -12.22 -6.35 25.80
N THR A 220 -10.99 -5.89 25.59
CA THR A 220 -10.65 -4.79 24.68
C THR A 220 -9.17 -4.54 24.87
N ILE A 221 -8.41 -4.64 23.79
CA ILE A 221 -7.10 -3.97 23.77
C ILE A 221 -7.45 -2.47 23.80
N SER A 222 -7.51 -1.87 25.00
CA SER A 222 -7.55 -0.41 25.13
C SER A 222 -6.12 0.12 25.00
N ILE A 223 -5.50 -0.14 23.84
CA ILE A 223 -4.39 0.69 23.40
C ILE A 223 -5.00 2.08 23.17
N PRO A 224 -4.41 3.16 23.70
CA PRO A 224 -4.94 4.49 23.45
C PRO A 224 -5.17 4.67 21.94
N HIS A 225 -6.39 5.08 21.57
CA HIS A 225 -6.78 5.41 20.20
C HIS A 225 -6.11 6.71 19.76
N ASN A 226 -4.79 6.80 19.88
CA ASN A 226 -3.95 7.79 19.21
C ASN A 226 -3.83 7.37 17.74
N THR A 227 -4.98 7.26 17.07
CA THR A 227 -5.06 7.24 15.61
C THR A 227 -4.48 8.57 15.13
N PHE A 228 -3.82 8.59 13.98
CA PHE A 228 -3.45 9.88 13.40
C PHE A 228 -4.74 10.69 13.23
N LEU A 229 -4.85 11.80 13.96
CA LEU A 229 -6.05 12.64 13.86
C LEU A 229 -6.19 13.09 12.42
N TYR A 230 -7.28 12.67 11.78
CA TYR A 230 -7.68 13.21 10.50
C TYR A 230 -8.34 14.55 10.75
N THR A 231 -7.54 15.62 10.73
CA THR A 231 -8.07 16.91 10.31
C THR A 231 -8.22 16.83 8.78
N PRO A 232 -9.44 16.99 8.22
CA PRO A 232 -9.62 17.21 6.79
C PRO A 232 -8.98 18.55 6.44
N ASP A 233 -7.66 18.57 6.36
CA ASP A 233 -6.92 19.71 5.85
C ASP A 233 -6.85 19.53 4.33
N PRO A 234 -7.47 20.43 3.54
CA PRO A 234 -7.32 20.46 2.08
C PRO A 234 -5.85 20.51 1.65
N SER A 235 -4.95 20.93 2.55
CA SER A 235 -3.51 20.92 2.36
C SER A 235 -2.89 19.52 2.35
N THR A 236 -3.56 18.44 2.79
CA THR A 236 -2.96 17.09 2.82
C THR A 236 -2.65 16.49 1.44
N LEU A 237 -3.35 16.94 0.40
CA LEU A 237 -2.99 16.63 -1.00
C LEU A 237 -1.75 17.41 -1.47
N GLN A 238 -1.52 18.64 -0.98
CA GLN A 238 -0.30 19.41 -1.24
C GLN A 238 0.86 19.03 -0.29
N GLY A 239 0.55 18.53 0.91
CA GLY A 239 1.50 18.15 1.94
C GLY A 239 2.29 16.89 1.61
N GLN A 240 1.76 16.03 0.73
CA GLN A 240 2.52 14.91 0.17
C GLN A 240 3.65 15.39 -0.78
N ASN A 241 3.46 16.53 -1.47
CA ASN A 241 4.53 17.19 -2.23
C ASN A 241 5.49 17.98 -1.32
N PHE A 242 4.99 18.54 -0.21
CA PHE A 242 5.80 19.32 0.74
C PHE A 242 6.76 18.46 1.59
N LEU A 243 6.34 17.24 1.97
CA LEU A 243 7.16 16.35 2.82
C LEU A 243 8.25 15.59 2.05
N TYR A 244 8.17 15.54 0.71
CA TYR A 244 9.15 14.85 -0.14
C TYR A 244 9.46 15.65 -1.42
N PRO A 245 10.08 16.84 -1.30
CA PRO A 245 10.35 17.71 -2.44
C PRO A 245 11.32 17.07 -3.46
N ASP A 246 12.26 16.24 -3.00
CA ASP A 246 13.36 15.73 -3.84
C ASP A 246 13.13 14.34 -4.45
N ARG A 247 11.90 13.81 -4.41
CA ARG A 247 11.57 12.54 -5.08
C ARG A 247 11.17 12.70 -6.56
N TRP A 248 11.26 13.91 -7.09
CA TRP A 248 10.60 14.31 -8.33
C TRP A 248 11.55 14.95 -9.36
N GLN A 249 12.85 14.65 -9.28
CA GLN A 249 13.79 14.83 -10.39
C GLN A 249 14.25 13.46 -10.90
#